data_AF-A0A9W9VSG7-F1
#
_entry.id   AF-A0A9W9VSG7-F1
#
_cell.length_a   1.000
_cell.length_b   1.000
_cell.length_c   1.000
_cell.angle_alpha   90.00
_cell.angle_beta   90.00
_cell.angle_gamma   90.00
#
_symmetry.space_group_name_H-M   'P 1'
#
loop_
_entity.id
_entity.type
_entity.pdbx_description
1 polymer ?
#
loop_
_entity_poly.entity_id
_entity_poly.type
_entity_poly.pdbx_seq_one_letter_code
_entity_poly.pdbx_strand_id
1 'polypeptide(L)' 'MDPETKLRESHDVSQELQRKLEGLADVERAFVHVDYDYHHDVNEEHRPLYDADGTGSSIRELVKRLWTRYDKNDQGSAV' A
#
# COMPACT_ATOMS: atom_id res chain seq x y z
N MET A 1 11.55 -19.03 3.47
CA MET A 1 12.84 -19.67 3.13
C MET A 1 13.66 -19.73 4.40
N ASP A 2 14.62 -20.64 4.56
CA ASP A 2 15.45 -20.63 5.79
C ASP A 2 16.27 -19.32 5.84
N PRO A 3 16.26 -18.55 6.94
CA PRO A 3 16.99 -17.28 7.06
C PRO A 3 18.50 -17.40 6.81
N GLU A 4 19.08 -18.56 7.09
CA GLU A 4 20.51 -18.83 6.91
C GLU A 4 20.84 -19.33 5.48
N THR A 5 19.83 -19.45 4.61
CA THR A 5 20.06 -19.82 3.21
C THR A 5 20.92 -18.76 2.54
N LYS A 6 21.98 -19.19 1.83
CA LYS A 6 22.84 -18.25 1.12
C LYS A 6 22.05 -17.50 0.06
N LEU A 7 22.31 -16.20 -0.08
CA LEU A 7 21.69 -15.35 -1.10
C LEU A 7 21.77 -15.94 -2.52
N ARG A 8 22.89 -16.60 -2.84
CA ARG A 8 23.04 -17.26 -4.13
C ARG A 8 22.08 -18.45 -4.29
N GLU A 9 21.92 -19.26 -3.26
CA GLU A 9 21.03 -20.43 -3.31
C GLU A 9 19.57 -19.99 -3.39
N SER A 10 19.18 -18.94 -2.65
CA SER A 10 17.84 -18.37 -2.75
C SER A 10 17.56 -17.74 -4.11
N HIS A 11 18.54 -17.06 -4.70
CA HIS A 11 18.47 -16.57 -6.08
C HIS A 11 18.31 -17.72 -7.08
N ASP A 12 19.14 -18.76 -7.01
CA ASP A 12 19.16 -19.82 -8.03
C ASP A 12 17.83 -20.60 -8.00
N VAL A 13 17.29 -20.89 -6.81
CA VAL A 13 15.98 -21.54 -6.64
C VAL A 13 14.84 -20.67 -7.18
N SER A 14 14.83 -19.38 -6.86
CA SER A 14 13.76 -18.47 -7.29
C SER A 14 13.78 -18.24 -8.80
N GLN A 15 14.97 -18.09 -9.38
CA GLN A 15 15.16 -17.95 -10.82
C GLN A 15 14.74 -19.20 -11.57
N GLU A 16 15.06 -20.40 -11.06
CA GLU A 16 14.62 -21.65 -11.67
C GLU A 16 13.09 -21.78 -11.66
N LEU A 17 12.45 -21.42 -10.54
CA LEU A 17 10.99 -21.40 -10.43
C LEU A 17 10.36 -20.42 -11.42
N GLN A 18 10.88 -19.20 -11.53
CA GLN A 18 10.40 -18.22 -12.50
C GLN A 18 10.46 -18.78 -13.92
N ARG A 19 11.60 -19.36 -14.33
CA ARG A 19 11.77 -19.93 -15.68
C ARG A 19 10.80 -21.08 -15.94
N LYS A 20 10.53 -21.92 -14.93
CA LYS A 20 9.55 -23.02 -15.07
C LYS A 20 8.14 -22.49 -15.25
N LEU A 21 7.76 -21.43 -14.52
CA LEU A 21 6.45 -20.80 -14.64
C LEU A 21 6.28 -20.12 -16.01
N GLU A 22 7.28 -19.36 -16.46
CA GLU A 22 7.30 -18.73 -17.79
C GLU A 22 7.39 -19.75 -18.95
N GLY A 23 7.70 -21.01 -18.65
CA GLY A 23 7.65 -22.10 -19.63
C GLY A 23 6.25 -22.68 -19.87
N LEU A 24 5.24 -22.29 -19.09
CA LEU A 24 3.85 -22.71 -19.27
C LEU A 24 3.20 -21.93 -20.42
N ALA A 25 2.42 -22.61 -21.25
CA ALA A 25 1.89 -22.06 -22.51
C ALA A 25 1.08 -20.75 -22.34
N ASP A 26 0.44 -20.56 -21.18
CA ASP A 26 -0.44 -19.43 -20.89
C ASP A 26 0.18 -18.39 -19.93
N VAL A 27 1.50 -18.45 -19.69
CA VAL A 27 2.21 -17.53 -18.79
C VAL A 27 3.23 -16.71 -19.58
N GLU A 28 2.92 -15.43 -19.84
CA GLU A 28 3.86 -14.51 -20.51
C GLU A 28 5.01 -14.08 -19.58
N ARG A 29 4.71 -13.84 -18.30
CA ARG A 29 5.69 -13.35 -17.32
C ARG A 29 5.33 -13.77 -15.91
N ALA A 30 6.34 -14.16 -15.13
CA ALA A 30 6.18 -14.47 -13.71
C ALA A 30 7.14 -13.64 -12.85
N PHE A 31 6.67 -13.24 -11.67
CA PHE A 31 7.50 -12.62 -10.65
C PHE A 31 7.44 -13.48 -9.40
N VAL A 32 8.59 -13.94 -8.93
CA VAL A 32 8.71 -14.77 -7.73
C VAL A 32 9.25 -13.92 -6.60
N HIS A 33 8.49 -13.78 -5.52
CA HIS A 33 8.97 -13.21 -4.26
C HIS A 33 9.55 -14.34 -3.41
N VAL A 34 10.69 -14.10 -2.78
CA VAL A 34 11.31 -15.06 -1.87
C VAL A 34 11.65 -14.38 -0.55
N ASP A 35 10.91 -14.76 0.49
CA ASP A 35 11.08 -14.27 1.84
C ASP A 35 11.54 -15.37 2.77
N TYR A 36 12.24 -14.96 3.82
CA TYR A 36 12.51 -15.84 4.95
C TYR A 36 11.31 -15.90 5.90
N ASP A 37 10.66 -14.75 6.13
CA ASP A 37 9.44 -14.62 6.91
C ASP A 37 8.22 -15.00 6.08
N TYR A 38 7.26 -15.69 6.68
CA TYR A 38 6.00 -16.09 6.07
C TYR A 38 4.80 -15.35 6.66
N HIS A 39 5.01 -14.50 7.68
CA HIS A 39 3.93 -13.82 8.37
C HIS A 39 3.30 -12.65 7.60
N HIS A 40 3.89 -12.19 6.48
CA HIS A 40 3.33 -11.19 5.54
C HIS A 40 2.47 -10.13 6.24
N ASP A 41 3.07 -9.33 7.13
CA ASP A 41 2.33 -8.26 7.79
C ASP A 41 1.99 -7.18 6.75
N VAL A 42 0.69 -7.03 6.48
CA VAL A 42 0.14 -6.03 5.55
C VAL A 42 0.58 -4.62 5.91
N ASN A 43 0.88 -4.35 7.19
CA ASN A 43 1.35 -3.04 7.65
C ASN A 43 2.83 -2.78 7.33
N GLU A 44 3.62 -3.83 7.08
CA GLU A 44 5.07 -3.72 6.82
C GLU A 44 5.42 -3.89 5.33
N GLU A 45 4.69 -4.73 4.59
CA GLU A 45 5.07 -5.14 3.22
C GLU A 45 4.26 -4.47 2.10
N HIS A 46 3.07 -3.95 2.40
CA HIS A 46 2.20 -3.31 1.43
C HIS A 46 1.79 -1.92 1.85
N ARG A 47 1.61 -1.02 0.87
CA ARG A 47 0.92 0.25 1.13
C ARG A 47 -0.52 -0.10 1.51
N PRO A 48 -1.00 0.28 2.71
CA PRO A 48 -2.38 0.04 3.09
C PRO A 48 -3.33 0.57 2.02
N LEU A 49 -4.32 -0.23 1.60
CA LEU A 49 -5.34 0.20 0.63
C LEU A 49 -6.18 1.39 1.16
N TYR A 50 -6.17 1.60 2.48
CA TYR A 50 -6.78 2.71 3.18
C TYR A 50 -5.78 3.25 4.20
N ASP A 51 -5.71 4.58 4.34
CA ASP A 51 -5.00 5.17 5.47
C ASP A 51 -5.73 4.77 6.76
N ALA A 52 -5.05 4.07 7.67
CA ALA A 52 -5.58 3.69 8.99
C ALA A 52 -6.05 4.92 9.80
N ASP A 53 -5.60 6.10 9.40
CA ASP A 53 -5.88 7.35 10.08
C ASP A 53 -7.32 7.82 9.95
N GLY A 54 -8.15 7.26 9.06
CA GLY A 54 -9.57 7.68 8.96
C GLY A 54 -9.76 9.21 8.82
N THR A 55 -8.70 9.95 8.50
CA THR A 55 -8.59 11.42 8.47
C THR A 55 -9.07 11.96 7.13
N GLY A 56 -9.98 11.23 6.48
CA GLY A 56 -10.87 11.87 5.53
C GLY A 56 -11.70 12.88 6.33
N SER A 57 -11.38 14.17 6.21
CA SER A 57 -12.15 15.24 6.85
C SER A 57 -13.63 14.95 6.67
N SER A 58 -14.32 14.68 7.78
CA SER A 58 -15.72 14.28 7.73
C SER A 58 -16.49 15.30 6.91
N ILE A 59 -17.48 14.86 6.13
CA ILE A 59 -18.40 15.78 5.45
C ILE A 59 -18.95 16.81 6.45
N ARG A 60 -19.12 16.42 7.72
CA ARG A 60 -19.50 17.32 8.82
C ARG A 60 -18.48 18.43 9.07
N GLU A 61 -17.19 18.13 9.01
CA GLU A 61 -16.10 19.09 9.22
C GLU A 61 -15.95 20.05 8.03
N LEU A 62 -16.16 19.55 6.81
CA LEU A 62 -16.27 20.37 5.60
C LEU A 62 -17.45 21.34 5.67
N VAL A 63 -18.64 20.86 6.03
CA VAL A 63 -19.84 21.71 6.20
C VAL A 63 -19.63 22.74 7.31
N LYS A 64 -19.01 22.34 8.42
CA LYS A 64 -18.68 23.25 9.53
C LYS A 64 -17.70 24.34 9.06
N ARG A 65 -16.63 24.01 8.33
CA ARG A 65 -15.71 25.01 7.74
C ARG A 65 -16.42 25.98 6.80
N LEU A 66 -17.35 25.51 5.99
CA LEU A 66 -18.15 26.34 5.09
C LEU A 66 -19.05 27.31 5.87
N TRP A 67 -19.76 26.83 6.88
CA TRP A 67 -20.62 27.66 7.72
C TRP A 67 -19.86 28.68 8.55
N THR A 68 -18.75 28.29 9.18
CA THR A 68 -17.89 29.22 9.93
C THR A 68 -17.28 30.29 9.01
N ARG A 69 -17.05 29.98 7.73
CA ARG A 69 -16.58 30.95 6.73
C ARG A 69 -17.69 31.91 6.28
N TYR A 70 -18.95 31.47 6.24
CA TYR A 70 -20.10 32.32 5.96
C TYR A 70 -20.31 33.36 7.08
N ASP A 71 -20.28 32.91 8.33
CA ASP A 71 -20.51 33.76 9.51
C ASP A 71 -19.43 34.86 9.67
N LYS A 72 -18.18 34.55 9.29
CA LYS A 72 -17.08 35.54 9.26
C LYS A 72 -17.22 36.61 8.17
N ASN A 73 -17.91 36.31 7.07
CA ASN A 73 -18.08 37.26 5.96
C ASN A 73 -19.20 38.27 6.22
N ASP A 74 -20.13 37.97 7.15
CA ASP A 74 -21.27 38.84 7.47
C ASP A 74 -20.89 39.96 8.47
N GLN A 75 -19.81 39.77 9.24
CA GLN A 75 -19.29 40.76 10.21
C GLN A 75 -18.27 41.76 9.60
N GLY A 76 -18.14 41.79 8.27
CA GLY A 76 -17.18 42.62 7.54
C GLY A 76 -17.77 43.82 6.79
N SER A 77 -19.09 44.04 6.85
CA SER A 77 -19.75 45.19 6.21
C SER A 77 -20.45 46.06 7.25
N ALA A 78 -19.66 46.63 8.15
CA ALA A 78 -20.09 47.72 9.02
C ALA A 78 -18.93 48.63 9.40
N VAL A 79 -18.21 49.17 8.40
CA VAL A 79 -17.67 50.55 8.39
C VAL A 79 -17.50 51.03 6.96
#